data_AF-A0A0S7C0J0-F1
#
_entry.id   AF-A0A0S7C0J0-F1
#
_cell.length_a   1.000
_cell.length_b   1.000
_cell.length_c   1.000
_cell.angle_alpha   90.00
_cell.angle_beta   90.00
_cell.angle_gamma   90.00
#
_symmetry.space_group_name_H-M   'P 1'
#
loop_
_entity.id
_entity.type
_entity.pdbx_description
1 polymer ?
#
loop_
_entity_poly.entity_id
_entity_poly.type
_entity_poly.pdbx_seq_one_letter_code
_entity_poly.pdbx_strand_id
1 'polypeptide(L)'
;MRQFIRYIPFFFLLFMAFVLLSCSGKDKNDEPLPDNSGPSFEALEIFLANRAAYLVFSEPVYQGGTIRQPLTAESFSIVLQGGTAVLDSVKVTSATGDSVVIINLHIHGLVSGEETLTIRPAGAEAIVNARAVPMDSAAVIAATLQDPGIIGSWISTGENLSVLFGQFGFDSVKIVYGHDGKYTYTSVTTGGMKNVLTGTYVQEKVPGNAIRKIRMNQLSPVTATIEGIFQLENGEPVRMIYETAQTEPAVAGLTPPTPEAGFGSTGLTGSDNTQVYVRVLPE
;
A
#
# COMPACT_ATOMS: atom_id res chain seq x y z
N MET A 1 -19.56 20.64 -10.17
CA MET A 1 -20.45 19.60 -9.62
C MET A 1 -20.51 18.47 -10.63
N ARG A 2 -20.10 17.25 -10.24
CA ARG A 2 -20.17 15.95 -10.97
C ARG A 2 -19.36 15.87 -12.28
N GLN A 3 -18.65 14.80 -12.62
CA GLN A 3 -18.30 13.53 -12.00
C GLN A 3 -17.11 13.03 -12.85
N PHE A 4 -15.95 12.78 -12.24
CA PHE A 4 -14.86 12.04 -12.89
C PHE A 4 -14.78 10.68 -12.22
N ILE A 5 -15.47 9.70 -12.78
CA ILE A 5 -15.24 8.28 -12.48
C ILE A 5 -14.45 7.76 -13.68
N ARG A 6 -13.15 7.54 -13.46
CA ARG A 6 -12.25 6.96 -14.46
C ARG A 6 -12.23 5.45 -14.23
N TYR A 7 -12.70 4.74 -15.26
CA TYR A 7 -12.79 3.29 -15.38
C TYR A 7 -11.48 2.58 -14.97
N ILE A 8 -11.60 1.60 -14.08
CA ILE A 8 -10.60 0.53 -13.87
C ILE A 8 -11.06 -0.65 -14.73
N PRO A 9 -10.21 -1.24 -15.58
CA PRO A 9 -10.64 -2.34 -16.45
C PRO A 9 -10.86 -3.59 -15.60
N PHE A 10 -12.10 -4.05 -15.60
CA PHE A 10 -12.53 -5.35 -15.09
C PHE A 10 -11.96 -6.43 -16.03
N PHE A 11 -10.89 -7.11 -15.61
CA PHE A 11 -10.30 -8.21 -16.36
C PHE A 11 -11.18 -9.46 -16.14
N PHE A 12 -12.23 -9.60 -16.95
CA PHE A 12 -13.07 -10.80 -16.98
C PHE A 12 -12.41 -11.82 -17.91
N LEU A 13 -11.73 -12.83 -17.35
CA LEU A 13 -11.22 -13.95 -18.13
C LEU A 13 -12.40 -14.90 -18.44
N LEU A 14 -12.90 -14.83 -19.66
CA LEU A 14 -13.96 -15.70 -20.18
C LEU A 14 -13.39 -17.10 -20.46
N PHE A 15 -13.61 -18.07 -19.57
CA PHE A 15 -13.37 -19.49 -19.87
C PHE A 15 -14.65 -20.09 -20.47
N MET A 16 -14.80 -19.99 -21.80
CA MET A 16 -15.89 -20.62 -22.53
C MET A 16 -15.55 -22.09 -22.77
N ALA A 17 -16.04 -22.99 -21.92
CA ALA A 17 -15.99 -24.42 -22.15
C ALA A 17 -17.01 -24.81 -23.23
N PHE A 18 -16.51 -25.34 -24.35
CA PHE A 18 -17.31 -25.93 -25.42
C PHE A 18 -18.01 -27.20 -24.91
N VAL A 19 -19.34 -27.17 -24.76
CA VAL A 19 -20.13 -28.38 -24.52
C VAL A 19 -20.47 -29.01 -25.88
N LEU A 20 -19.76 -30.08 -26.24
CA LEU A 20 -20.17 -30.97 -27.33
C LEU A 20 -21.22 -31.94 -26.79
N LEU A 21 -22.48 -31.77 -27.21
CA LEU A 21 -23.53 -32.78 -27.00
C LEU A 21 -23.20 -34.01 -27.87
N SER A 22 -22.68 -35.06 -27.25
CA SER A 22 -22.73 -36.42 -27.79
C SER A 22 -23.91 -37.15 -27.15
N CYS A 23 -24.97 -37.37 -27.93
CA CYS A 23 -26.09 -38.22 -27.52
C CYS A 23 -25.69 -39.69 -27.68
N SER A 24 -25.57 -40.43 -26.57
CA SER A 24 -25.72 -41.88 -26.54
C SER A 24 -26.16 -42.35 -25.16
N GLY A 25 -27.23 -43.16 -25.12
CA GLY A 25 -27.62 -44.03 -24.01
C GLY A 25 -27.87 -43.35 -22.65
N LYS A 26 -29.10 -42.89 -22.40
CA LYS A 26 -29.52 -42.53 -21.04
C LYS A 26 -29.78 -43.79 -20.21
N ASP A 27 -28.77 -44.25 -19.47
CA ASP A 27 -29.02 -44.97 -18.22
C ASP A 27 -29.44 -43.93 -17.18
N LYS A 28 -30.65 -44.10 -16.61
CA LYS A 28 -31.29 -43.11 -15.70
C LYS A 28 -30.67 -43.07 -14.29
N ASN A 29 -29.41 -43.47 -14.13
CA ASN A 29 -28.76 -43.57 -12.82
C ASN A 29 -27.50 -42.71 -12.65
N ASP A 30 -27.10 -41.95 -13.66
CA ASP A 30 -25.97 -40.99 -13.59
C ASP A 30 -26.46 -39.54 -13.57
N GLU A 31 -27.48 -39.22 -12.76
CA GLU A 31 -27.59 -37.83 -12.32
C GLU A 31 -26.38 -37.53 -11.43
N PRO A 32 -25.53 -36.54 -11.76
CA PRO A 32 -24.44 -36.18 -10.87
C PRO A 32 -25.02 -35.82 -9.50
N LEU A 33 -24.46 -36.42 -8.45
CA LEU A 33 -24.88 -36.15 -7.07
C LEU A 33 -24.92 -34.63 -6.84
N PRO A 34 -25.92 -34.11 -6.11
CA PRO A 34 -25.98 -32.69 -5.81
C PRO A 34 -24.67 -32.27 -5.13
N ASP A 35 -23.99 -31.28 -5.71
CA ASP A 35 -22.76 -30.72 -5.16
C ASP A 35 -23.05 -30.17 -3.76
N ASN A 36 -22.50 -30.84 -2.75
CA ASN A 36 -22.63 -30.47 -1.35
C ASN A 36 -21.32 -29.90 -0.79
N SER A 37 -20.50 -29.30 -1.66
CA SER A 37 -19.32 -28.53 -1.23
C SER A 37 -19.73 -27.18 -0.64
N GLY A 38 -18.95 -26.71 0.32
CA GLY A 38 -19.05 -25.36 0.86
C GLY A 38 -18.30 -24.35 -0.01
N PRO A 39 -18.39 -23.06 0.33
CA PRO A 39 -17.68 -22.02 -0.40
C PRO A 39 -16.16 -22.16 -0.21
N SER A 40 -15.39 -21.64 -1.17
CA SER A 40 -13.92 -21.61 -1.12
C SER A 40 -13.41 -20.18 -1.39
N PHE A 41 -12.15 -19.90 -1.04
CA PHE A 41 -11.49 -18.66 -1.43
C PHE A 41 -11.06 -18.73 -2.88
N GLU A 42 -11.40 -17.72 -3.68
CA GLU A 42 -10.95 -17.59 -5.07
C GLU A 42 -9.78 -16.62 -5.22
N ALA A 43 -9.85 -15.48 -4.55
CA ALA A 43 -8.84 -14.44 -4.67
C ALA A 43 -8.73 -13.58 -3.40
N LEU A 44 -7.53 -13.06 -3.17
CA LEU A 44 -7.25 -12.04 -2.17
C LEU A 44 -6.36 -10.97 -2.80
N GLU A 45 -6.88 -9.76 -2.91
CA GLU A 45 -6.18 -8.65 -3.55
C GLU A 45 -5.99 -7.49 -2.57
N ILE A 46 -4.76 -6.99 -2.46
CA ILE A 46 -4.42 -5.84 -1.60
C ILE A 46 -4.58 -4.53 -2.37
N PHE A 47 -5.29 -3.57 -1.78
CA PHE A 47 -5.63 -2.28 -2.37
C PHE A 47 -5.32 -1.11 -1.43
N LEU A 48 -5.45 0.11 -1.98
CA LEU A 48 -5.40 1.37 -1.24
C LEU A 48 -4.12 1.56 -0.42
N ALA A 49 -2.97 1.18 -0.98
CA ALA A 49 -1.67 1.22 -0.30
C ALA A 49 -1.69 0.44 1.03
N ASN A 50 -2.12 -0.83 0.96
CA ASN A 50 -2.23 -1.78 2.08
C ASN A 50 -3.30 -1.43 3.13
N ARG A 51 -4.28 -0.59 2.79
CA ARG A 51 -5.37 -0.22 3.71
C ARG A 51 -6.64 -1.05 3.53
N ALA A 52 -6.74 -1.82 2.45
CA ALA A 52 -7.87 -2.71 2.22
C ALA A 52 -7.43 -3.99 1.52
N ALA A 53 -8.13 -5.09 1.79
CA ALA A 53 -8.03 -6.34 1.07
C ALA A 53 -9.40 -6.76 0.55
N TYR A 54 -9.49 -7.15 -0.71
CA TYR A 54 -10.71 -7.64 -1.35
C TYR A 54 -10.61 -9.16 -1.39
N LEU A 55 -11.52 -9.81 -0.66
CA LEU A 55 -11.58 -11.26 -0.53
C LEU A 55 -12.75 -11.78 -1.36
N VAL A 56 -12.45 -12.64 -2.34
CA VAL A 56 -13.42 -13.21 -3.27
C VAL A 56 -13.68 -14.66 -2.93
N PHE A 57 -14.94 -15.05 -2.89
CA PHE A 57 -15.42 -16.40 -2.65
C PHE A 57 -16.04 -17.00 -3.90
N SER A 58 -16.01 -18.33 -4.00
CA SER A 58 -16.56 -19.07 -5.14
C SER A 58 -18.08 -19.01 -5.29
N GLU A 59 -18.77 -18.59 -4.23
CA GLU A 59 -20.22 -18.41 -4.21
C GLU A 59 -20.61 -17.41 -3.10
N PRO A 60 -21.87 -16.94 -3.06
CA PRO A 60 -22.41 -16.14 -1.97
C PRO A 60 -22.18 -16.76 -0.59
N VAL A 61 -21.62 -15.97 0.35
CA VAL A 61 -21.32 -16.41 1.72
C VAL A 61 -22.17 -15.71 2.78
N TYR A 62 -22.31 -16.39 3.92
CA TYR A 62 -23.09 -15.96 5.06
C TYR A 62 -22.34 -16.30 6.35
N GLN A 63 -22.52 -15.47 7.38
CA GLN A 63 -22.04 -15.83 8.71
C GLN A 63 -22.83 -17.05 9.18
N GLY A 64 -22.12 -18.08 9.64
CA GLY A 64 -22.79 -19.28 10.11
C GLY A 64 -23.56 -19.04 11.41
N GLY A 65 -24.58 -19.88 11.63
CA GLY A 65 -25.59 -19.69 12.67
C GLY A 65 -26.99 -19.95 12.12
N THR A 66 -28.01 -19.61 12.92
CA THR A 66 -29.41 -19.91 12.56
C THR A 66 -30.04 -18.90 11.61
N ILE A 67 -29.41 -17.74 11.42
CA ILE A 67 -29.91 -16.65 10.57
C ILE A 67 -28.80 -16.27 9.60
N ARG A 68 -29.16 -16.13 8.32
CA ARG A 68 -28.27 -15.60 7.29
C ARG A 68 -27.95 -14.13 7.58
N GLN A 69 -26.68 -13.86 7.85
CA GLN A 69 -26.16 -12.54 8.21
C GLN A 69 -24.89 -12.23 7.40
N PRO A 70 -24.53 -10.94 7.25
CA PRO A 70 -23.26 -10.57 6.62
C PRO A 70 -22.07 -11.09 7.44
N LEU A 71 -20.92 -11.27 6.79
CA LEU A 71 -19.68 -11.60 7.48
C LEU A 71 -19.15 -10.41 8.29
N THR A 72 -18.58 -10.70 9.45
CA THR A 72 -17.97 -9.72 10.36
C THR A 72 -16.50 -10.05 10.57
N ALA A 73 -15.77 -9.24 11.35
CA ALA A 73 -14.38 -9.54 11.69
C ALA A 73 -14.25 -10.88 12.43
N GLU A 74 -15.26 -11.26 13.22
CA GLU A 74 -15.29 -12.53 13.97
C GLU A 74 -15.47 -13.77 13.08
N SER A 75 -15.88 -13.58 11.82
CA SER A 75 -15.96 -14.68 10.85
C SER A 75 -14.58 -15.18 10.40
N PHE A 76 -13.51 -14.43 10.69
CA PHE A 76 -12.17 -14.69 10.19
C PHE A 76 -11.11 -14.73 11.30
N SER A 77 -10.09 -15.55 11.10
CA SER A 77 -8.79 -15.39 11.75
C SER A 77 -7.85 -14.71 10.77
N ILE A 78 -7.47 -13.45 11.04
CA ILE A 78 -6.64 -12.62 10.16
C ILE A 78 -5.33 -12.31 10.88
N VAL A 79 -4.20 -12.64 10.26
CA VAL A 79 -2.87 -12.46 10.83
C VAL A 79 -1.97 -11.78 9.81
N LEU A 80 -1.19 -10.79 10.26
CA LEU A 80 -0.09 -10.21 9.50
C LEU A 80 1.24 -10.68 10.11
N GLN A 81 2.13 -11.26 9.31
CA GLN A 81 3.44 -11.74 9.74
C GLN A 81 4.54 -11.36 8.75
N GLY A 82 5.79 -11.35 9.21
CA GLY A 82 6.94 -10.88 8.43
C GLY A 82 7.14 -9.38 8.54
N GLY A 83 8.27 -8.88 8.04
CA GLY A 83 8.59 -7.45 8.03
C GLY A 83 8.55 -6.76 9.39
N THR A 84 8.20 -5.47 9.39
CA THR A 84 8.18 -4.63 10.61
C THR A 84 6.84 -3.96 10.88
N ALA A 85 5.89 -4.03 9.94
CA ALA A 85 4.57 -3.47 10.14
C ALA A 85 3.70 -4.36 11.05
N VAL A 86 2.80 -3.73 11.79
CA VAL A 86 1.91 -4.42 12.73
C VAL A 86 0.46 -4.13 12.37
N LEU A 87 -0.37 -5.16 12.37
CA LEU A 87 -1.82 -5.05 12.15
C LEU A 87 -2.52 -4.81 13.49
N ASP A 88 -3.01 -3.59 13.71
CA ASP A 88 -3.70 -3.20 14.95
C ASP A 88 -5.13 -3.72 15.00
N SER A 89 -5.84 -3.55 13.89
CA SER A 89 -7.24 -3.93 13.79
C SER A 89 -7.68 -4.09 12.35
N VAL A 90 -8.80 -4.77 12.18
CA VAL A 90 -9.48 -4.95 10.91
C VAL A 90 -10.94 -4.53 11.03
N LYS A 91 -11.49 -4.01 9.93
CA LYS A 91 -12.94 -3.80 9.80
C LYS A 91 -13.44 -4.48 8.54
N VAL A 92 -14.30 -5.47 8.73
CA VAL A 92 -14.97 -6.19 7.64
C VAL A 92 -16.22 -5.42 7.21
N THR A 93 -16.34 -5.19 5.92
CA THR A 93 -17.53 -4.64 5.25
C THR A 93 -18.04 -5.68 4.26
N SER A 94 -19.25 -6.19 4.51
CA SER A 94 -19.95 -7.12 3.63
C SER A 94 -21.47 -6.93 3.75
N ALA A 95 -22.20 -7.43 2.77
CA ALA A 95 -23.65 -7.64 2.82
C ALA A 95 -23.98 -9.14 2.82
N THR A 96 -25.19 -9.45 3.26
CA THR A 96 -25.70 -10.82 3.33
C THR A 96 -25.73 -11.45 1.94
N GLY A 97 -24.96 -12.53 1.73
CA GLY A 97 -24.88 -13.21 0.44
C GLY A 97 -23.95 -12.54 -0.57
N ASP A 98 -23.04 -11.67 -0.14
CA ASP A 98 -21.96 -11.21 -1.00
C ASP A 98 -20.99 -12.36 -1.33
N SER A 99 -20.44 -12.34 -2.53
CA SER A 99 -19.28 -13.16 -2.91
C SER A 99 -17.95 -12.40 -2.78
N VAL A 100 -18.00 -11.10 -2.49
CA VAL A 100 -16.83 -10.23 -2.32
C VAL A 100 -16.93 -9.50 -1.00
N VAL A 101 -15.92 -9.62 -0.16
CA VAL A 101 -15.85 -9.01 1.16
C VAL A 101 -14.66 -8.06 1.22
N ILE A 102 -14.89 -6.85 1.75
CA ILE A 102 -13.83 -5.85 1.92
C ILE A 102 -13.33 -5.89 3.36
N ILE A 103 -12.04 -6.12 3.55
CA ILE A 103 -11.36 -6.11 4.83
C ILE A 103 -10.49 -4.86 4.89
N ASN A 104 -10.91 -3.86 5.65
CA ASN A 104 -10.11 -2.66 5.89
C ASN A 104 -9.05 -2.97 6.95
N LEU A 105 -7.80 -2.61 6.66
CA LEU A 105 -6.62 -2.91 7.47
C LEU A 105 -6.14 -1.62 8.15
N HIS A 106 -5.98 -1.66 9.47
CA HIS A 106 -5.31 -0.60 10.23
C HIS A 106 -3.93 -1.11 10.62
N ILE A 107 -2.91 -0.58 9.95
CA ILE A 107 -1.52 -1.01 10.08
C ILE A 107 -0.68 0.19 10.53
N HIS A 108 0.19 -0.01 11.52
CA HIS A 108 1.21 0.95 11.92
C HIS A 108 2.63 0.45 11.60
N GLY A 109 3.61 1.33 11.81
CA GLY A 109 5.00 1.10 11.42
C GLY A 109 5.28 1.22 9.92
N LEU A 110 6.39 0.61 9.50
CA LEU A 110 6.90 0.61 8.13
C LEU A 110 6.58 -0.72 7.43
N VAL A 111 5.82 -0.65 6.34
CA VAL A 111 5.54 -1.79 5.45
C VAL A 111 6.73 -1.98 4.51
N SER A 112 7.44 -3.10 4.63
CA SER A 112 8.60 -3.42 3.79
C SER A 112 8.26 -4.21 2.52
N GLY A 113 7.03 -4.73 2.45
CA GLY A 113 6.59 -5.66 1.42
C GLY A 113 7.03 -7.10 1.69
N GLU A 114 7.55 -7.39 2.89
CA GLU A 114 7.82 -8.75 3.37
C GLU A 114 6.64 -9.27 4.22
N GLU A 115 5.70 -8.39 4.58
CA GLU A 115 4.53 -8.74 5.36
C GLU A 115 3.55 -9.57 4.53
N THR A 116 3.14 -10.71 5.08
CA THR A 116 2.13 -11.60 4.51
C THR A 116 0.86 -11.55 5.35
N LEU A 117 -0.24 -11.08 4.75
CA LEU A 117 -1.58 -11.13 5.31
C LEU A 117 -2.16 -12.51 5.04
N THR A 118 -2.43 -13.27 6.10
CA THR A 118 -3.04 -14.61 6.03
C THR A 118 -4.45 -14.56 6.60
N ILE A 119 -5.40 -15.14 5.86
CA ILE A 119 -6.82 -15.20 6.23
C ILE A 119 -7.28 -16.64 6.27
N ARG A 120 -8.02 -16.99 7.33
CA ARG A 120 -8.69 -18.27 7.54
C ARG A 120 -10.12 -18.02 8.02
N PRO A 121 -11.06 -18.96 7.82
CA PRO A 121 -12.29 -18.98 8.61
C PRO A 121 -11.96 -19.02 10.11
N ALA A 122 -12.74 -18.34 10.94
CA ALA A 122 -12.51 -18.34 12.39
C ALA A 122 -12.80 -19.71 13.04
N GLY A 123 -13.54 -20.59 12.36
CA GLY A 123 -13.89 -21.92 12.81
C GLY A 123 -14.70 -22.69 11.77
N ALA A 124 -15.06 -23.94 12.07
CA ALA A 124 -15.72 -24.85 11.15
C ALA A 124 -17.06 -24.37 10.61
N GLU A 125 -17.83 -23.65 11.42
CA GLU A 125 -19.15 -23.13 11.02
C GLU A 125 -19.15 -21.61 10.90
N ALA A 126 -17.97 -20.96 10.79
CA ALA A 126 -17.90 -19.50 10.78
C ALA A 126 -18.49 -18.88 9.49
N ILE A 127 -18.31 -19.57 8.37
CA ILE A 127 -18.69 -19.13 7.03
C ILE A 127 -19.39 -20.29 6.33
N VAL A 128 -20.60 -20.04 5.83
CA VAL A 128 -21.41 -21.03 5.12
C VAL A 128 -21.91 -20.46 3.80
N ASN A 129 -22.25 -21.34 2.85
CA ASN A 129 -23.00 -20.91 1.66
C ASN A 129 -24.51 -20.82 1.94
N ALA A 130 -25.30 -20.52 0.90
CA ALA A 130 -26.76 -20.40 1.02
C ALA A 130 -27.42 -21.69 1.55
N ARG A 131 -26.84 -22.86 1.31
CA ARG A 131 -27.38 -24.14 1.75
C ARG A 131 -26.98 -24.50 3.18
N ALA A 132 -26.32 -23.58 3.88
CA ALA A 132 -25.71 -23.81 5.20
C ALA A 132 -24.64 -24.91 5.19
N VAL A 133 -23.99 -25.12 4.05
CA VAL A 133 -22.81 -25.98 3.97
C VAL A 133 -21.58 -25.14 4.35
N PRO A 134 -20.80 -25.57 5.36
CA PRO A 134 -19.65 -24.81 5.84
C PRO A 134 -18.49 -24.81 4.86
N MET A 135 -17.75 -23.70 4.87
CA MET A 135 -16.41 -23.62 4.30
C MET A 135 -15.47 -24.59 5.02
N ASP A 136 -14.48 -25.13 4.32
CA ASP A 136 -13.41 -25.89 4.99
C ASP A 136 -12.66 -25.01 6.00
N SER A 137 -12.71 -25.38 7.28
CA SER A 137 -12.00 -24.67 8.37
C SER A 137 -10.48 -24.58 8.19
N ALA A 138 -9.90 -25.50 7.40
CA ALA A 138 -8.48 -25.50 7.10
C ALA A 138 -8.11 -24.55 5.95
N ALA A 139 -9.11 -24.03 5.21
CA ALA A 139 -8.90 -23.12 4.09
C ALA A 139 -8.05 -21.93 4.50
N VAL A 140 -7.10 -21.59 3.63
CA VAL A 140 -6.17 -20.49 3.84
C VAL A 140 -5.98 -19.77 2.53
N ILE A 141 -5.99 -18.45 2.60
CA ILE A 141 -5.54 -17.59 1.51
C ILE A 141 -4.61 -16.54 2.09
N ALA A 142 -3.61 -16.14 1.31
CA ALA A 142 -2.63 -15.18 1.72
C ALA A 142 -2.26 -14.24 0.59
N ALA A 143 -1.90 -13.01 0.95
CA ALA A 143 -1.37 -12.01 0.03
C ALA A 143 -0.27 -11.21 0.72
N THR A 144 0.74 -10.81 -0.05
CA THR A 144 1.84 -9.98 0.46
C THR A 144 1.47 -8.51 0.34
N LEU A 145 1.81 -7.72 1.36
CA LEU A 145 1.65 -6.28 1.29
C LEU A 145 2.62 -5.68 0.27
N GLN A 146 2.27 -4.52 -0.28
CA GLN A 146 3.09 -3.81 -1.24
C GLN A 146 4.01 -2.83 -0.52
N ASP A 147 5.30 -2.82 -0.82
CA ASP A 147 6.21 -1.80 -0.29
C ASP A 147 5.88 -0.43 -0.91
N PRO A 148 5.37 0.55 -0.14
CA PRO A 148 5.02 1.86 -0.68
C PRO A 148 6.25 2.76 -0.85
N GLY A 149 7.39 2.42 -0.25
CA GLY A 149 8.56 3.27 -0.13
C GLY A 149 8.21 4.63 0.44
N ILE A 150 8.60 5.69 -0.26
CA ILE A 150 8.47 7.08 0.20
C ILE A 150 7.04 7.65 0.10
N ILE A 151 6.08 6.93 -0.48
CA ILE A 151 4.69 7.41 -0.62
C ILE A 151 4.14 7.81 0.76
N GLY A 152 3.60 9.03 0.86
CA GLY A 152 3.08 9.57 2.11
C GLY A 152 3.27 11.08 2.26
N SER A 153 2.87 11.59 3.41
CA SER A 153 3.11 12.98 3.82
C SER A 153 4.22 13.01 4.85
N TRP A 154 5.18 13.92 4.67
CA TRP A 154 6.40 14.02 5.44
C TRP A 154 6.61 15.48 5.84
N ILE A 155 6.97 15.74 7.09
CA ILE A 155 7.27 17.09 7.57
C ILE A 155 8.60 17.12 8.31
N SER A 156 9.36 18.19 8.11
CA SER A 156 10.49 18.56 8.94
C SER A 156 10.29 19.96 9.48
N THR A 157 10.55 20.12 10.77
CA THR A 157 10.48 21.39 11.52
C THR A 157 11.24 21.23 12.84
N GLY A 158 11.55 22.35 13.50
CA GLY A 158 12.25 22.37 14.78
C GLY A 158 13.58 21.63 14.70
N GLU A 159 13.82 20.73 15.65
CA GLU A 159 15.06 19.94 15.74
C GLU A 159 15.28 18.99 14.56
N ASN A 160 14.24 18.65 13.80
CA ASN A 160 14.40 17.81 12.61
C ASN A 160 14.96 18.61 11.43
N LEU A 161 14.80 19.93 11.39
CA LEU A 161 15.25 20.75 10.29
C LEU A 161 16.79 20.74 10.21
N SER A 162 17.33 20.52 9.01
CA SER A 162 18.79 20.54 8.82
C SER A 162 19.34 21.93 9.11
N VAL A 163 20.60 21.99 9.54
CA VAL A 163 21.29 23.28 9.79
C VAL A 163 21.28 24.14 8.53
N LEU A 164 21.48 23.55 7.35
CA LEU A 164 21.47 24.25 6.07
C LEU A 164 20.09 24.87 5.78
N PHE A 165 19.00 24.13 6.01
CA PHE A 165 17.65 24.64 5.79
C PHE A 165 17.30 25.76 6.79
N GLY A 166 17.77 25.65 8.03
CA GLY A 166 17.71 26.72 9.01
C GLY A 166 18.47 27.97 8.57
N GLN A 167 19.65 27.83 7.96
CA GLN A 167 20.41 28.95 7.40
C GLN A 167 19.71 29.64 6.22
N PHE A 168 18.90 28.90 5.45
CA PHE A 168 18.02 29.48 4.42
C PHE A 168 16.77 30.16 5.00
N GLY A 169 16.58 30.14 6.32
CA GLY A 169 15.47 30.79 7.02
C GLY A 169 14.16 30.00 6.95
N PHE A 170 14.22 28.70 6.66
CA PHE A 170 13.04 27.85 6.73
C PHE A 170 12.67 27.56 8.20
N ASP A 171 11.37 27.58 8.46
CA ASP A 171 10.75 27.14 9.72
C ASP A 171 10.25 25.70 9.58
N SER A 172 9.68 25.37 8.42
CA SER A 172 9.24 24.02 8.10
C SER A 172 9.32 23.71 6.61
N VAL A 173 9.48 22.44 6.32
CA VAL A 173 9.38 21.87 4.97
C VAL A 173 8.52 20.62 5.00
N LYS A 174 7.57 20.53 4.07
CA LYS A 174 6.63 19.42 3.94
C LYS A 174 6.73 18.86 2.53
N ILE A 175 6.78 17.53 2.42
CA ILE A 175 6.71 16.82 1.14
C ILE A 175 5.56 15.83 1.16
N VAL A 176 4.77 15.82 0.09
CA VAL A 176 3.74 14.81 -0.14
C VAL A 176 4.11 14.05 -1.40
N TYR A 177 4.34 12.74 -1.28
CA TYR A 177 4.57 11.82 -2.38
C TYR A 177 3.30 11.00 -2.63
N GLY A 178 2.67 11.22 -3.80
CA GLY A 178 1.44 10.57 -4.20
C GLY A 178 1.66 9.24 -4.92
N HIS A 179 0.70 8.33 -4.82
CA HIS A 179 0.69 7.05 -5.55
C HIS A 179 0.69 7.22 -7.09
N ASP A 180 0.37 8.40 -7.61
CA ASP A 180 0.38 8.74 -9.03
C ASP A 180 1.77 9.18 -9.54
N GLY A 181 2.82 9.04 -8.71
CA GLY A 181 4.19 9.42 -9.05
C GLY A 181 4.42 10.93 -9.05
N LYS A 182 3.52 11.71 -8.43
CA LYS A 182 3.69 13.16 -8.26
C LYS A 182 4.08 13.51 -6.84
N TYR A 183 4.80 14.61 -6.70
CA TYR A 183 5.10 15.18 -5.40
C TYR A 183 4.72 16.65 -5.32
N THR A 184 4.43 17.10 -4.09
CA THR A 184 4.34 18.51 -3.72
C THR A 184 5.30 18.77 -2.58
N TYR A 185 6.23 19.68 -2.77
CA TYR A 185 7.10 20.22 -1.73
C TYR A 185 6.59 21.60 -1.33
N THR A 186 6.53 21.87 -0.03
CA THR A 186 6.15 23.17 0.52
C THR A 186 7.18 23.57 1.56
N SER A 187 7.81 24.73 1.38
CA SER A 187 8.59 25.36 2.44
C SER A 187 7.85 26.56 3.02
N VAL A 188 8.03 26.78 4.31
CA VAL A 188 7.57 27.97 5.03
C VAL A 188 8.76 28.56 5.75
N THR A 189 8.99 29.85 5.58
CA THR A 189 10.05 30.60 6.30
C THR A 189 9.59 30.99 7.70
N THR A 190 10.51 31.35 8.59
CA THR A 190 10.18 31.88 9.94
C THR A 190 9.29 33.14 9.88
N GLY A 191 9.35 33.89 8.78
CA GLY A 191 8.46 35.04 8.52
C GLY A 191 7.08 34.66 7.94
N GLY A 192 6.76 33.38 7.81
CA GLY A 192 5.49 32.87 7.29
C GLY A 192 5.36 32.86 5.76
N MET A 193 6.41 33.24 5.02
CA MET A 193 6.37 33.16 3.55
C MET A 193 6.39 31.71 3.11
N LYS A 194 5.42 31.35 2.25
CA LYS A 194 5.23 29.99 1.73
C LYS A 194 5.73 29.89 0.28
N ASN A 195 6.50 28.85 -0.02
CA ASN A 195 6.86 28.45 -1.37
C ASN A 195 6.35 27.03 -1.65
N VAL A 196 5.92 26.77 -2.89
CA VAL A 196 5.42 25.46 -3.31
C VAL A 196 6.11 25.06 -4.60
N LEU A 197 6.66 23.85 -4.61
CA LEU A 197 7.26 23.19 -5.76
C LEU A 197 6.47 21.93 -6.07
N THR A 198 6.29 21.62 -7.34
CA THR A 198 5.58 20.40 -7.76
C THR A 198 6.30 19.73 -8.91
N GLY A 199 6.19 18.42 -8.97
CA GLY A 199 6.77 17.65 -10.05
C GLY A 199 6.38 16.18 -10.01
N THR A 200 7.17 15.37 -10.71
CA THR A 200 7.09 13.91 -10.67
C THR A 200 8.29 13.33 -9.97
N TYR A 201 8.17 12.10 -9.48
CA TYR A 201 9.26 11.38 -8.86
C TYR A 201 9.23 9.90 -9.22
N VAL A 202 10.41 9.29 -9.15
CA VAL A 202 10.60 7.85 -9.17
C VAL A 202 11.53 7.47 -8.01
N GLN A 203 11.32 6.28 -7.45
CA GLN A 203 12.16 5.71 -6.40
C GLN A 203 12.66 4.33 -6.81
N GLU A 204 13.82 3.93 -6.29
CA GLU A 204 14.44 2.65 -6.61
C GLU A 204 14.99 1.98 -5.35
N LYS A 205 14.66 0.70 -5.14
CA LYS A 205 15.29 -0.14 -4.11
C LYS A 205 16.68 -0.55 -4.57
N VAL A 206 17.65 -0.47 -3.66
CA VAL A 206 18.98 -1.05 -3.87
C VAL A 206 19.04 -2.41 -3.16
N PRO A 207 19.24 -3.52 -3.88
CA PRO A 207 19.26 -4.84 -3.26
C PRO A 207 20.26 -4.94 -2.10
N GLY A 208 19.81 -5.41 -0.94
CA GLY A 208 20.64 -5.57 0.25
C GLY A 208 21.01 -4.26 0.97
N ASN A 209 20.43 -3.12 0.60
CA ASN A 209 20.68 -1.83 1.25
C ASN A 209 19.35 -1.20 1.73
N ALA A 210 19.37 -0.62 2.94
CA ALA A 210 18.23 0.10 3.49
C ALA A 210 18.02 1.46 2.81
N ILE A 211 19.10 2.03 2.25
CA ILE A 211 19.08 3.28 1.48
C ILE A 211 18.53 3.02 0.08
N ARG A 212 17.60 3.87 -0.34
CA ARG A 212 16.94 3.86 -1.64
C ARG A 212 17.30 5.11 -2.41
N LYS A 213 17.23 5.03 -3.73
CA LYS A 213 17.41 6.20 -4.61
C LYS A 213 16.10 6.88 -4.86
N ILE A 214 16.14 8.19 -5.06
CA ILE A 214 15.03 8.99 -5.55
C ILE A 214 15.51 9.92 -6.66
N ARG A 215 14.70 10.05 -7.72
CA ARG A 215 14.85 11.08 -8.73
C ARG A 215 13.54 11.84 -8.86
N MET A 216 13.63 13.16 -8.79
CA MET A 216 12.50 14.08 -8.93
C MET A 216 12.70 14.96 -10.15
N ASN A 217 11.64 15.13 -10.94
CA ASN A 217 11.59 16.11 -12.01
C ASN A 217 10.62 17.21 -11.58
N GLN A 218 11.16 18.32 -11.08
CA GLN A 218 10.39 19.51 -10.79
C GLN A 218 9.83 20.08 -12.09
N LEU A 219 8.55 20.47 -12.07
CA LEU A 219 7.85 21.05 -13.22
C LEU A 219 7.46 22.51 -12.99
N SER A 220 7.20 22.88 -11.73
CA SER A 220 6.79 24.22 -11.33
C SER A 220 7.50 24.63 -10.03
N PRO A 221 7.93 25.90 -9.90
CA PRO A 221 7.75 27.01 -10.84
C PRO A 221 8.76 27.03 -12.00
N VAL A 222 9.87 26.30 -11.86
CA VAL A 222 10.92 26.17 -12.88
C VAL A 222 11.30 24.69 -12.98
N THR A 223 11.58 24.22 -14.18
CA THR A 223 11.98 22.83 -14.40
C THR A 223 13.37 22.57 -13.82
N ALA A 224 13.49 21.49 -13.05
CA ALA A 224 14.77 21.03 -12.53
C ALA A 224 14.76 19.51 -12.35
N THR A 225 15.92 18.89 -12.50
CA THR A 225 16.15 17.50 -12.11
C THR A 225 16.84 17.50 -10.75
N ILE A 226 16.32 16.71 -9.82
CA ILE A 226 16.89 16.51 -8.49
C ILE A 226 17.08 15.02 -8.27
N GLU A 227 18.27 14.62 -7.82
CA GLU A 227 18.60 13.24 -7.49
C GLU A 227 19.06 13.14 -6.04
N GLY A 228 18.83 11.98 -5.43
CA GLY A 228 19.35 11.72 -4.09
C GLY A 228 18.96 10.37 -3.54
N ILE A 229 19.01 10.30 -2.22
CA ILE A 229 18.79 9.08 -1.46
C ILE A 229 17.86 9.31 -0.27
N PHE A 230 17.22 8.24 0.16
CA PHE A 230 16.44 8.24 1.38
C PHE A 230 16.48 6.89 2.08
N GLN A 231 16.25 6.91 3.39
CA GLN A 231 16.12 5.73 4.22
C GLN A 231 14.94 5.94 5.17
N LEU A 232 14.08 4.94 5.27
CA LEU A 232 12.97 4.95 6.20
C LEU A 232 13.39 4.21 7.47
N GLU A 233 13.11 4.82 8.62
CA GLU A 233 13.37 4.25 9.93
C GLU A 233 12.03 3.99 10.61
N ASN A 234 11.82 2.75 11.04
CA ASN A 234 10.61 2.41 11.78
C ASN A 234 10.57 3.16 13.12
N GLY A 235 9.38 3.57 13.53
CA GLY A 235 9.16 4.38 14.72
C GLY A 235 7.75 4.93 14.77
N GLU A 236 7.40 5.57 15.88
CA GLU A 236 6.11 6.23 16.08
C GLU A 236 6.33 7.71 16.38
N PRO A 237 6.31 8.60 15.36
CA PRO A 237 6.06 8.33 13.95
C PRO A 237 7.28 7.77 13.20
N VAL A 238 7.03 7.13 12.06
CA VAL A 238 8.08 6.69 11.11
C VAL A 238 8.90 7.90 10.67
N ARG A 239 10.23 7.74 10.62
CA ARG A 239 11.17 8.78 10.21
C ARG A 239 11.72 8.49 8.81
N MET A 240 12.11 9.54 8.12
CA MET A 240 12.81 9.47 6.84
C MET A 240 14.07 10.32 6.93
N ILE A 241 15.21 9.69 6.72
CA ILE A 241 16.47 10.38 6.46
C ILE A 241 16.53 10.62 4.96
N TYR A 242 16.79 11.85 4.54
CA TYR A 242 16.60 12.30 3.16
C TYR A 242 17.70 13.27 2.77
N GLU A 243 18.31 13.06 1.60
CA GLU A 243 19.34 13.96 1.09
C GLU A 243 19.25 14.01 -0.43
N THR A 244 19.24 15.23 -0.99
CA THR A 244 19.10 15.44 -2.43
C THR A 244 19.92 16.60 -2.94
N ALA A 245 20.30 16.52 -4.21
CA ALA A 245 20.98 17.56 -4.96
C ALA A 245 20.29 17.83 -6.29
N GLN A 246 20.22 19.10 -6.68
CA GLN A 246 19.84 19.45 -8.05
C GLN A 246 20.96 19.07 -9.01
N THR A 247 20.62 18.30 -10.04
CA THR A 247 21.57 17.88 -11.08
C THR A 247 21.35 18.62 -12.40
N GLU A 248 20.14 19.13 -12.66
CA GLU A 248 19.85 19.94 -13.85
C GLU A 248 18.92 21.13 -13.51
N PRO A 249 19.26 22.37 -13.93
CA PRO A 249 20.58 22.76 -14.43
C PRO A 249 21.65 22.51 -13.35
N ALA A 250 22.85 22.12 -13.79
CA ALA A 250 23.92 21.73 -12.87
C ALA A 250 24.30 22.90 -11.93
N VAL A 251 24.44 22.59 -10.65
CA VAL A 251 24.92 23.53 -9.63
C VAL A 251 26.39 23.22 -9.36
N ALA A 252 27.27 24.20 -9.56
CA ALA A 252 28.71 24.01 -9.38
C ALA A 252 29.03 23.56 -7.95
N GLY A 253 29.86 22.51 -7.81
CA GLY A 253 30.24 21.93 -6.53
C GLY A 253 29.20 21.00 -5.91
N LEU A 254 28.03 20.81 -6.54
CA LEU A 254 27.01 19.91 -6.04
C LEU A 254 27.09 18.56 -6.76
N THR A 255 27.32 17.49 -6.00
CA THR A 255 27.20 16.11 -6.48
C THR A 255 26.04 15.44 -5.75
N PRO A 256 25.19 14.65 -6.43
CA PRO A 256 24.12 13.93 -5.75
C PRO A 256 24.68 12.86 -4.82
N PRO A 257 24.05 12.63 -3.66
CA PRO A 257 24.45 11.57 -2.75
C PRO A 257 24.15 10.20 -3.36
N THR A 258 24.91 9.17 -2.98
CA THR A 258 24.69 7.79 -3.44
C THR A 258 24.52 6.82 -2.27
N PRO A 259 23.81 5.69 -2.47
CA PRO A 259 23.66 4.67 -1.44
C PRO A 259 24.98 4.10 -0.91
N GLU A 260 26.02 4.08 -1.74
CA GLU A 260 27.35 3.57 -1.39
C GLU A 260 28.16 4.59 -0.58
N ALA A 261 28.04 5.88 -0.91
CA ALA A 261 28.69 6.96 -0.18
C ALA A 261 27.95 7.32 1.13
N GLY A 262 26.66 7.00 1.22
CA GLY A 262 25.82 7.27 2.38
C GLY A 262 25.34 8.72 2.48
N PHE A 263 24.69 9.04 3.60
CA PHE A 263 24.21 10.39 3.89
C PHE A 263 25.36 11.36 4.20
N GLY A 264 25.17 12.64 3.87
CA GLY A 264 26.18 13.69 3.95
C GLY A 264 27.18 13.67 2.80
N SER A 265 26.93 12.86 1.76
CA SER A 265 27.83 12.72 0.60
C SER A 265 27.51 13.70 -0.53
N THR A 266 26.52 14.57 -0.35
CA THR A 266 26.34 15.72 -1.25
C THR A 266 27.60 16.57 -1.20
N GLY A 267 28.20 16.88 -2.35
CA GLY A 267 29.51 17.56 -2.50
C GLY A 267 29.67 18.97 -1.87
N LEU A 268 28.77 19.37 -0.98
CA LEU A 268 28.80 20.59 -0.18
C LEU A 268 29.89 20.49 0.91
N THR A 269 31.09 20.95 0.57
CA THR A 269 32.19 21.07 1.54
C THR A 269 31.80 21.94 2.73
N GLY A 270 31.82 21.37 3.93
CA GLY A 270 31.61 22.10 5.18
C GLY A 270 30.16 22.20 5.67
N SER A 271 29.20 21.56 4.99
CA SER A 271 27.79 21.52 5.45
C SER A 271 27.12 20.19 5.12
N ASP A 272 26.43 19.61 6.10
CA ASP A 272 25.55 18.46 5.89
C ASP A 272 24.18 18.91 5.39
N ASN A 273 23.71 18.34 4.28
CA ASN A 273 22.39 18.58 3.70
C ASN A 273 21.39 17.45 4.03
N THR A 274 21.75 16.55 4.94
CA THR A 274 20.88 15.50 5.42
C THR A 274 19.71 16.10 6.18
N GLN A 275 18.51 15.76 5.74
CA GLN A 275 17.26 16.24 6.28
C GLN A 275 16.51 15.07 6.91
N VAL A 276 16.05 15.26 8.15
CA VAL A 276 15.14 14.32 8.81
C VAL A 276 13.71 14.77 8.58
N TYR A 277 12.82 13.87 8.18
CA TYR A 277 11.38 14.09 8.14
C TYR A 277 10.67 13.09 9.03
N VAL A 278 9.51 13.47 9.56
CA VAL A 278 8.57 12.57 10.24
C VAL A 278 7.31 12.38 9.40
N ARG A 279 6.78 11.16 9.38
CA ARG A 279 5.56 10.84 8.65
C ARG A 279 4.35 11.48 9.33
N VAL A 280 3.51 12.16 8.55
CA VAL A 280 2.21 12.68 8.98
C VAL A 280 1.14 11.69 8.56
N LEU A 281 0.43 11.11 9.52
CA LEU A 281 -0.74 10.27 9.23
C LEU A 281 -1.89 11.17 8.75
N PRO A 282 -2.66 10.75 7.74
CA PRO A 282 -3.90 11.44 7.41
C PRO A 282 -4.85 11.39 8.61
N GLU A 283 -5.44 12.55 8.96
CA GLU A 283 -6.52 12.66 9.96
C GLU A 283 -7.74 11.83 9.56
#